data_AF-A0A522MY79-F1
#
_entry.id   AF-A0A522MY79-F1
#
_cell.length_a   1.000
_cell.length_b   1.000
_cell.length_c   1.000
_cell.angle_alpha   90.00
_cell.angle_beta   90.00
_cell.angle_gamma   90.00
#
_symmetry.space_group_name_H-M   'P 1'
#
loop_
_entity.id
_entity.type
_entity.pdbx_description
1 polymer ?
#
loop_
_entity_poly.entity_id
_entity_poly.type
_entity_poly.pdbx_seq_one_letter_code
_entity_poly.pdbx_strand_id
1 'polypeptide(L)'
;MITIERSPFRALAAALALTASLATGAFAAPTAAAKEPAVTVIRGTFPGARTERLHLLSGALPAQAMTALTLTDANCQPDGRGVSHCVNELRLADGRTIVVRHDHDMRVAPCLAPGETVRVQPREGGTGEVR
;
A
#
# COMPACT_ATOMS: atom_id res chain seq x y z
N MET A 1 57.99 13.29 49.21
CA MET A 1 58.17 14.75 49.08
C MET A 1 56.91 15.40 49.63
N ILE A 2 57.06 16.17 50.70
CA ILE A 2 56.04 16.94 51.42
C ILE A 2 55.61 18.12 50.53
N THR A 3 54.34 18.56 50.58
CA THR A 3 53.92 19.93 50.97
C THR A 3 52.43 20.16 50.63
N ILE A 4 51.75 20.71 51.64
CA ILE A 4 50.33 21.07 51.77
C ILE A 4 50.13 22.52 51.26
N GLU A 5 48.86 22.91 51.11
CA GLU A 5 48.30 24.27 50.96
C GLU A 5 48.03 24.70 49.51
N ARG A 6 46.81 25.11 49.15
CA ARG A 6 46.13 26.31 49.66
C ARG A 6 44.59 26.21 49.55
N SER A 7 43.89 26.47 50.66
CA SER A 7 42.61 27.23 50.66
C SER A 7 42.94 28.73 50.51
N PRO A 8 42.03 29.74 50.42
CA PRO A 8 40.56 29.80 50.61
C PRO A 8 39.84 30.80 49.63
N PHE A 9 38.59 31.16 49.96
CA PHE A 9 37.80 32.33 49.50
C PHE A 9 36.97 32.15 48.22
N ARG A 10 35.66 31.88 48.35
CA ARG A 10 34.53 32.81 48.60
C ARG A 10 34.06 33.61 47.38
N ALA A 11 32.89 33.17 46.92
CA ALA A 11 31.65 33.95 46.83
C ALA A 11 31.33 34.75 45.55
N LEU A 12 30.04 34.62 45.19
CA LEU A 12 29.19 35.46 44.33
C LEU A 12 29.56 35.56 42.84
N ALA A 13 28.65 35.11 41.97
CA ALA A 13 27.59 35.99 41.46
C ALA A 13 26.59 35.21 40.60
N ALA A 14 25.35 35.66 40.68
CA ALA A 14 24.19 35.17 39.97
C ALA A 14 24.29 35.39 38.45
N ALA A 15 23.64 34.52 37.69
CA ALA A 15 22.68 34.92 36.65
C ALA A 15 21.99 33.66 36.11
N LEU A 16 20.79 33.40 36.64
CA LEU A 16 19.87 32.43 36.06
C LEU A 16 19.28 33.06 34.79
N ALA A 17 19.94 32.88 33.65
CA ALA A 17 19.39 33.26 32.35
C ALA A 17 18.48 32.12 31.86
N LEU A 18 17.20 32.19 32.21
CA LEU A 18 16.16 31.31 31.71
C LEU A 18 15.81 31.74 30.28
N THR A 19 16.55 31.26 29.28
CA THR A 19 16.15 31.43 27.87
C THR A 19 15.13 30.36 27.52
N ALA A 20 13.85 30.72 27.56
CA ALA A 20 12.78 29.90 27.01
C ALA A 20 12.91 29.88 25.47
N SER A 21 13.55 28.85 24.92
CA SER A 21 13.47 28.57 23.49
C SER A 21 12.05 28.09 23.17
N LEU A 22 11.25 28.98 22.57
CA LEU A 22 10.06 28.59 21.83
C LEU A 22 10.53 27.78 20.62
N ALA A 23 10.51 26.45 20.75
CA ALA A 23 10.63 25.56 19.62
C ALA A 23 9.44 25.81 18.69
N THR A 24 9.67 26.52 17.59
CA THR A 24 8.78 26.54 16.44
C THR A 24 8.74 25.12 15.87
N GLY A 25 7.83 24.31 16.42
CA GLY A 25 7.47 23.03 15.85
C GLY A 25 6.86 23.28 14.47
N ALA A 26 7.66 23.07 13.42
CA ALA A 26 7.13 22.92 12.08
C ALA A 26 6.25 21.67 12.10
N PHE A 27 4.93 21.87 12.16
CA PHE A 27 3.97 20.81 11.88
C PHE A 27 4.20 20.39 10.43
N ALA A 28 4.92 19.30 10.22
CA ALA A 28 4.92 18.62 8.95
C ALA A 28 3.47 18.24 8.64
N ALA A 29 2.89 18.85 7.61
CA ALA A 29 1.57 18.49 7.13
C ALA A 29 1.54 16.97 6.87
N PRO A 30 0.44 16.27 7.19
CA PRO A 30 0.33 14.86 6.85
C PRO A 30 0.50 14.72 5.34
N THR A 31 1.57 14.05 4.92
CA THR A 31 1.70 13.60 3.53
C THR A 31 0.44 12.80 3.23
N ALA A 32 -0.37 13.28 2.27
CA ALA A 32 -1.55 12.56 1.82
C ALA A 32 -1.13 11.13 1.51
N ALA A 33 -1.72 10.16 2.22
CA ALA A 33 -1.42 8.75 2.02
C ALA A 33 -1.61 8.44 0.53
N ALA A 34 -0.54 8.02 -0.14
CA ALA A 34 -0.61 7.64 -1.54
C ALA A 34 -1.71 6.56 -1.66
N LYS A 35 -2.73 6.84 -2.47
CA LYS A 35 -3.84 5.93 -2.69
C LYS A 35 -3.28 4.63 -3.27
N GLU A 36 -3.44 3.53 -2.55
CA GLU A 36 -2.93 2.22 -2.96
C GLU A 36 -3.41 1.89 -4.39
N PRO A 37 -2.51 1.45 -5.29
CA PRO A 37 -2.88 1.23 -6.68
C PRO A 37 -3.89 0.07 -6.75
N ALA A 38 -5.11 0.41 -7.15
CA ALA A 38 -6.23 -0.52 -7.22
C ALA A 38 -6.63 -0.77 -8.68
N VAL A 39 -6.94 -2.02 -8.97
CA VAL A 39 -7.39 -2.51 -10.27
C VAL A 39 -8.88 -2.78 -10.20
N THR A 40 -9.60 -2.45 -11.25
CA THR A 40 -10.99 -2.90 -11.41
C THR A 40 -11.00 -4.08 -12.38
N VAL A 41 -11.55 -5.21 -11.93
CA VAL A 41 -11.77 -6.40 -12.74
C VAL A 41 -13.27 -6.56 -12.98
N ILE A 42 -13.66 -6.78 -14.24
CA ILE A 42 -15.04 -7.04 -14.64
C ILE A 42 -15.11 -8.48 -15.16
N ARG A 43 -15.95 -9.30 -14.52
CA ARG A 43 -16.21 -10.69 -14.86
C ARG A 43 -17.57 -10.86 -15.54
N GLY A 44 -17.64 -11.75 -16.53
CA GLY A 44 -18.88 -12.08 -17.24
C GLY A 44 -19.34 -11.01 -18.24
N THR A 45 -20.50 -11.25 -18.87
CA THR A 45 -21.13 -10.37 -19.86
C THR A 45 -22.39 -9.71 -19.31
N PHE A 46 -22.80 -8.59 -19.90
CA PHE A 46 -24.06 -7.93 -19.55
C PHE A 46 -25.27 -8.63 -20.20
N PRO A 47 -26.41 -8.79 -19.50
CA PRO A 47 -26.63 -8.55 -18.07
C PRO A 47 -26.06 -9.71 -17.22
N GLY A 48 -25.33 -9.39 -16.14
CA GLY A 48 -24.67 -10.41 -15.28
C GLY A 48 -23.22 -10.10 -14.92
N ALA A 49 -22.65 -9.05 -15.51
CA ALA A 49 -21.29 -8.64 -15.21
C ALA A 49 -21.11 -8.25 -13.74
N ARG A 50 -20.04 -8.75 -13.11
CA ARG A 50 -19.63 -8.38 -11.75
C ARG A 50 -18.38 -7.52 -11.80
N THR A 51 -18.35 -6.47 -10.99
CA THR A 51 -17.19 -5.57 -10.88
C THR A 51 -16.55 -5.75 -9.51
N GLU A 52 -15.27 -6.10 -9.51
CA GLU A 52 -14.50 -6.39 -8.31
C GLU A 52 -13.26 -5.49 -8.27
N ARG A 53 -12.90 -5.05 -7.05
CA ARG A 53 -11.74 -4.21 -6.83
C ARG A 53 -10.63 -5.06 -6.26
N LEU A 54 -9.50 -5.07 -6.94
CA LEU A 54 -8.31 -5.82 -6.56
C LEU A 54 -7.16 -4.84 -6.27
N HIS A 55 -6.17 -5.31 -5.52
CA HIS A 55 -4.94 -4.57 -5.25
C HIS A 55 -3.91 -4.90 -6.31
N LEU A 56 -3.25 -3.90 -6.88
CA LEU A 56 -2.08 -4.12 -7.74
C LEU A 56 -0.87 -4.38 -6.85
N LEU A 57 -0.25 -5.55 -7.00
CA LEU A 57 0.97 -5.91 -6.30
C LEU A 57 2.22 -5.67 -7.15
N SER A 58 2.14 -5.83 -8.47
CA SER A 58 3.26 -5.61 -9.39
C SER A 58 2.79 -5.39 -10.83
N GLY A 59 3.60 -4.68 -11.60
CA GLY A 59 3.37 -4.38 -13.01
C GLY A 59 2.71 -3.02 -13.21
N ALA A 60 2.37 -2.72 -14.47
CA ALA A 60 1.79 -1.45 -14.87
C ALA A 60 0.36 -1.65 -15.39
N LEU A 61 -0.59 -0.87 -14.87
CA LEU A 61 -1.96 -0.91 -15.35
C LEU A 61 -2.06 -0.47 -16.81
N PRO A 62 -3.05 -0.98 -17.56
CA PRO A 62 -3.32 -0.48 -18.89
C PRO A 62 -3.93 0.92 -18.81
N ALA A 63 -3.61 1.78 -19.78
CA ALA A 63 -4.17 3.14 -19.83
C ALA A 63 -5.68 3.14 -20.12
N GLN A 64 -6.19 2.08 -20.76
CA GLN A 64 -7.59 1.88 -21.10
C GLN A 64 -8.02 0.47 -20.71
N ALA A 65 -9.33 0.27 -20.55
CA ALA A 65 -9.86 -1.05 -20.25
C ALA A 65 -9.51 -2.08 -21.34
N MET A 66 -8.98 -3.24 -20.97
CA MET A 66 -8.63 -4.32 -21.91
C MET A 66 -8.89 -5.69 -21.30
N THR A 67 -8.88 -6.73 -22.12
CA THR A 67 -8.98 -8.11 -21.65
C THR A 67 -7.68 -8.57 -21.00
N ALA A 68 -7.79 -9.53 -20.08
CA ALA A 68 -6.68 -10.24 -19.48
C ALA A 68 -7.04 -11.70 -19.25
N LEU A 69 -6.05 -12.57 -19.33
CA LEU A 69 -6.14 -14.00 -19.00
C LEU A 69 -5.56 -14.22 -17.60
N THR A 70 -6.33 -14.83 -16.70
CA THR A 70 -5.84 -15.29 -15.41
C THR A 70 -4.91 -16.48 -15.62
N LEU A 71 -3.65 -16.36 -15.20
CA LEU A 71 -2.64 -17.41 -15.35
C LEU A 71 -2.54 -18.30 -14.10
N THR A 72 -2.69 -17.71 -12.92
CA THR A 72 -2.47 -18.38 -11.63
C THR A 72 -3.53 -17.99 -10.60
N ASP A 73 -3.66 -18.79 -9.53
CA ASP A 73 -4.57 -18.62 -8.40
C ASP A 73 -3.91 -19.03 -7.06
N ALA A 74 -2.82 -18.36 -6.70
CA ALA A 74 -2.09 -18.65 -5.47
C ALA A 74 -2.80 -18.10 -4.23
N ASN A 75 -2.54 -18.68 -3.05
CA ASN A 75 -3.06 -18.20 -1.75
C ASN A 75 -4.60 -18.11 -1.65
N CYS A 76 -5.30 -19.06 -2.27
CA CYS A 76 -6.76 -19.05 -2.35
C CYS A 76 -7.51 -19.70 -1.19
N GLN A 77 -6.78 -20.25 -0.22
CA GLN A 77 -7.40 -20.77 1.00
C GLN A 77 -7.97 -19.59 1.81
N PRO A 78 -9.25 -19.60 2.21
CA PRO A 78 -9.79 -18.54 3.03
C PRO A 78 -9.16 -18.50 4.44
N ASP A 79 -9.07 -17.30 4.99
CA ASP A 79 -8.72 -17.06 6.39
C ASP A 79 -9.81 -17.58 7.35
N GLY A 80 -9.58 -17.44 8.66
CA GLY A 80 -10.54 -17.85 9.69
C GLY A 80 -11.90 -17.11 9.64
N ARG A 81 -12.04 -16.07 8.80
CA ARG A 81 -13.29 -15.32 8.57
C ARG A 81 -13.94 -15.68 7.24
N GLY A 82 -13.38 -16.62 6.47
CA GLY A 82 -13.89 -16.99 5.15
C GLY A 82 -13.40 -16.08 4.01
N VAL A 83 -12.43 -15.20 4.27
CA VAL A 83 -11.90 -14.27 3.27
C VAL A 83 -10.66 -14.87 2.62
N SER A 84 -10.70 -15.02 1.30
CA SER A 84 -9.53 -15.36 0.50
C SER A 84 -8.69 -14.13 0.22
N HIS A 85 -7.37 -14.34 0.13
CA HIS A 85 -6.36 -13.33 -0.22
C HIS A 85 -5.60 -13.77 -1.47
N CYS A 86 -6.32 -14.33 -2.46
CA CYS A 86 -5.74 -14.91 -3.66
C CYS A 86 -4.79 -13.92 -4.33
N VAL A 87 -3.65 -14.41 -4.79
CA VAL A 87 -2.73 -13.69 -5.64
C VAL A 87 -2.79 -14.29 -7.04
N ASN A 88 -3.12 -13.45 -8.01
CA ASN A 88 -3.27 -13.86 -9.41
C ASN A 88 -2.27 -13.13 -10.30
N GLU A 89 -1.63 -13.86 -11.19
CA GLU A 89 -0.95 -13.30 -12.35
C GLU A 89 -1.96 -13.16 -13.50
N LEU A 90 -2.06 -11.97 -14.08
CA LEU A 90 -2.95 -11.69 -15.20
C LEU A 90 -2.11 -11.28 -16.42
N ARG A 91 -2.24 -12.01 -17.53
CA ARG A 91 -1.67 -11.60 -18.82
C ARG A 91 -2.63 -10.70 -19.55
N LEU A 92 -2.27 -9.43 -19.68
CA LEU A 92 -3.00 -8.42 -20.42
C LEU A 92 -3.00 -8.73 -21.92
N ALA A 93 -4.00 -8.22 -22.65
CA ALA A 93 -4.12 -8.40 -24.10
C ALA A 93 -2.92 -7.88 -24.90
N ASP A 94 -2.18 -6.91 -24.35
CA ASP A 94 -0.95 -6.37 -24.95
C ASP A 94 0.31 -7.20 -24.62
N GLY A 95 0.15 -8.33 -23.93
CA GLY A 95 1.22 -9.27 -23.60
C GLY A 95 1.92 -8.99 -22.27
N ARG A 96 1.69 -7.84 -21.63
CA ARG A 96 2.24 -7.54 -20.29
C ARG A 96 1.58 -8.42 -19.23
N THR A 97 2.27 -8.63 -18.12
CA THR A 97 1.73 -9.33 -16.95
C THR A 97 1.62 -8.36 -15.77
N ILE A 98 0.51 -8.43 -15.04
CA ILE A 98 0.34 -7.76 -13.75
C ILE A 98 0.06 -8.81 -12.67
N VAL A 99 0.47 -8.50 -11.44
CA VAL A 99 0.16 -9.32 -10.26
C VAL A 99 -0.83 -8.57 -9.41
N VAL A 100 -1.93 -9.23 -9.04
CA VAL A 100 -3.00 -8.64 -8.24
C VAL A 100 -3.32 -9.48 -7.03
N ARG A 101 -3.74 -8.84 -5.93
CA ARG A 101 -4.38 -9.51 -4.80
C ARG A 101 -5.89 -9.32 -4.88
N HIS A 102 -6.61 -10.43 -4.87
CA HIS A 102 -8.05 -10.48 -4.78
C HIS A 102 -8.45 -10.84 -3.35
N ASP A 103 -8.77 -9.81 -2.58
CA ASP A 103 -9.33 -9.96 -1.24
C ASP A 103 -10.86 -10.10 -1.38
N HIS A 104 -11.41 -11.29 -1.11
CA HIS A 104 -12.85 -11.52 -1.27
C HIS A 104 -13.41 -12.56 -0.30
N ASP A 105 -14.68 -12.37 0.05
CA ASP A 105 -15.45 -13.34 0.84
C ASP A 105 -15.84 -14.53 -0.06
N MET A 106 -15.31 -15.72 0.27
CA MET A 106 -15.54 -16.95 -0.50
C MET A 106 -17.00 -17.39 -0.53
N ARG A 107 -17.85 -16.86 0.35
CA ARG A 107 -19.30 -17.11 0.37
C ARG A 107 -20.06 -16.26 -0.64
N VAL A 108 -19.44 -15.18 -1.14
CA VAL A 108 -20.07 -14.18 -2.01
C VAL A 108 -19.49 -14.23 -3.43
N ALA A 109 -18.18 -14.37 -3.55
CA ALA A 109 -17.46 -14.37 -4.81
C ALA A 109 -16.42 -15.49 -4.81
N PRO A 110 -16.33 -16.29 -5.90
CA PRO A 110 -15.25 -17.25 -6.06
C PRO A 110 -13.95 -16.54 -6.46
N CYS A 111 -12.84 -17.26 -6.30
CA CYS A 111 -11.52 -16.85 -6.78
C CYS A 111 -11.53 -16.57 -8.29
N LEU A 112 -10.53 -15.85 -8.77
CA LEU A 112 -10.21 -15.85 -10.20
C LEU A 112 -9.53 -17.18 -10.53
N ALA A 113 -10.08 -17.93 -11.49
CA ALA A 113 -9.55 -19.25 -11.85
C ALA A 113 -8.52 -19.16 -13.00
N PRO A 114 -7.48 -20.01 -13.04
CA PRO A 114 -6.59 -20.10 -14.18
C PRO A 114 -7.38 -20.42 -15.47
N GLY A 115 -7.07 -19.70 -16.55
CA GLY A 115 -7.80 -19.79 -17.82
C GLY A 115 -9.01 -18.87 -17.94
N GLU A 116 -9.44 -18.22 -16.85
CA GLU A 116 -10.53 -17.25 -16.88
C GLU A 116 -10.12 -15.99 -17.66
N THR A 117 -10.99 -15.51 -18.55
CA THR A 117 -10.81 -14.22 -19.23
C THR A 117 -11.64 -13.15 -18.53
N VAL A 118 -10.97 -12.07 -18.13
CA VAL A 118 -11.58 -10.93 -17.45
C VAL A 118 -11.29 -9.63 -18.18
N ARG A 119 -12.02 -8.55 -17.85
CA ARG A 119 -11.69 -7.20 -18.33
C ARG A 119 -11.07 -6.40 -17.19
N VAL A 120 -9.87 -5.88 -17.43
CA VAL A 120 -9.08 -5.09 -16.48
C VAL A 120 -9.13 -3.62 -16.89
N GLN A 121 -9.33 -2.73 -15.92
CA GLN A 121 -9.24 -1.29 -16.14
C GLN A 121 -8.61 -0.58 -14.94
N PRO A 122 -7.88 0.54 -15.16
CA PRO A 122 -7.38 1.36 -14.08
C PRO A 122 -8.57 1.96 -13.31
N ARG A 123 -8.43 2.08 -12.00
CA ARG A 123 -9.37 2.87 -11.21
C ARG A 123 -9.16 4.35 -11.53
N GLU A 124 -10.22 5.13 -11.66
CA GLU A 124 -10.12 6.58 -11.84
C GLU A 124 -9.21 7.21 -10.78
N GLY A 125 -8.22 7.99 -11.27
CA GLY A 125 -7.17 8.62 -10.46
C GLY A 125 -6.02 7.69 -10.02
N GLY A 126 -5.92 6.46 -10.53
CA GLY A 126 -4.83 5.52 -10.23
C GLY A 126 -3.97 5.22 -11.45
N THR A 127 -2.93 6.03 -11.69
CA THR A 127 -1.82 5.66 -12.57
C THR A 127 -0.89 4.72 -11.78
N GLY A 128 -1.29 3.46 -11.64
CA GLY A 128 -0.59 2.49 -10.80
C GLY A 128 0.45 1.68 -11.58
N GLU A 129 1.72 2.03 -11.41
CA GLU A 129 2.84 1.10 -11.60
C GLU A 129 3.35 0.74 -10.20
N VAL A 130 3.54 -0.55 -9.93
CA VAL A 130 4.18 -1.04 -8.70
C VAL A 130 5.42 -1.82 -9.09
N ARG A 131 6.55 -1.45 -8.48
CA ARG A 131 7.84 -2.09 -8.65
C ARG A 131 7.97 -3.32 -7.78
#